data_AF-A0A7C2AYJ9-F1
#
_entry.id   AF-A0A7C2AYJ9-F1
#
_cell.length_a   1.000
_cell.length_b   1.000
_cell.length_c   1.000
_cell.angle_alpha   90.00
_cell.angle_beta   90.00
_cell.angle_gamma   90.00
#
_symmetry.space_group_name_H-M   'P 1'
#
loop_
_entity.id
_entity.type
_entity.pdbx_description
1 polymer ?
#
loop_
_entity_poly.entity_id
_entity_poly.type
_entity_poly.pdbx_seq_one_letter_code
_entity_poly.pdbx_strand_id
1 'polypeptide(L)'
;MKLPAFSCRRHSAGFTLIELMVVALIIGITLTFVVISFDRDVDNEVQIEAQRFGALVTLAAQESVLHGTEHALEFGFDSYRFLVLTENQWQQPADDALLRERKLPRGISLELYLEGAEFDFEQPPDGVSSEGEAEEQPQGPRLYLLSSGEMSPFEVVFRHEDGEERFVVKGGITGKVEIEHE
;
A
#
# COMPACT_ATOMS: atom_id res chain seq x y z
N MET A 1 83.62 -25.70 -9.62
CA MET A 1 82.17 -25.92 -9.43
C MET A 1 81.58 -24.70 -8.73
N LYS A 2 80.89 -23.81 -9.47
CA LYS A 2 80.16 -22.66 -8.93
C LYS A 2 78.84 -22.59 -9.69
N LEU A 3 77.72 -22.74 -8.98
CA LEU A 3 76.36 -22.63 -9.52
C LEU A 3 75.92 -21.16 -9.45
N PRO A 4 75.23 -20.62 -10.47
CA PRO A 4 74.64 -19.28 -10.38
C PRO A 4 73.37 -19.32 -9.54
N ALA A 5 73.27 -18.41 -8.57
CA ALA A 5 72.06 -18.17 -7.81
C ALA A 5 71.11 -17.29 -8.63
N PHE A 6 69.91 -17.79 -8.95
CA PHE A 6 68.85 -16.99 -9.53
C PHE A 6 68.18 -16.15 -8.44
N SER A 7 68.42 -14.84 -8.46
CA SER A 7 67.71 -13.87 -7.63
C SER A 7 66.32 -13.61 -8.21
N CYS A 8 65.28 -14.12 -7.58
CA CYS A 8 63.89 -13.77 -7.88
C CYS A 8 63.60 -12.36 -7.35
N ARG A 9 63.52 -11.36 -8.23
CA ARG A 9 63.02 -10.03 -7.86
C ARG A 9 61.50 -10.14 -7.69
N ARG A 10 61.02 -10.07 -6.45
CA ARG A 10 59.61 -9.76 -6.20
C ARG A 10 59.35 -8.33 -6.66
N HIS A 11 58.64 -8.21 -7.78
CA HIS A 11 58.11 -6.94 -8.24
C HIS A 11 56.92 -6.61 -7.32
N SER A 12 57.13 -5.76 -6.33
CA SER A 12 56.02 -5.18 -5.58
C SER A 12 55.28 -4.25 -6.53
N ALA A 13 54.20 -4.72 -7.13
CA ALA A 13 53.25 -3.87 -7.83
C ALA A 13 52.53 -3.03 -6.77
N GLY A 14 53.01 -1.80 -6.56
CA GLY A 14 52.30 -0.81 -5.76
C GLY A 14 51.10 -0.29 -6.54
N PHE A 15 49.98 -0.11 -5.87
CA PHE A 15 48.80 0.55 -6.43
C PHE A 15 49.18 1.96 -6.91
N THR A 16 48.77 2.29 -8.12
CA THR A 16 48.99 3.64 -8.66
C THR A 16 47.93 4.59 -8.10
N LEU A 17 48.26 5.87 -7.97
CA LEU A 17 47.30 6.88 -7.52
C LEU A 17 46.07 6.93 -8.44
N ILE A 18 46.27 6.74 -9.75
CA ILE A 18 45.18 6.72 -10.73
C ILE A 18 44.23 5.53 -10.51
N GLU A 19 44.73 4.38 -10.06
CA GLU A 19 43.91 3.19 -9.77
C GLU A 19 42.95 3.45 -8.60
N LEU A 20 43.45 4.05 -7.52
CA LEU A 20 42.59 4.45 -6.40
C LEU A 20 41.58 5.54 -6.78
N MET A 21 41.97 6.49 -7.64
CA MET A 21 41.05 7.50 -8.15
C MET A 21 39.93 6.89 -9.00
N VAL A 22 40.25 5.95 -9.88
CA VAL A 22 39.26 5.26 -10.71
C VAL A 22 38.33 4.40 -9.86
N VAL A 23 38.85 3.69 -8.86
CA VAL A 23 38.02 2.91 -7.93
C VAL A 23 37.05 3.81 -7.16
N ALA A 24 37.53 4.95 -6.61
CA ALA A 24 36.68 5.90 -5.91
C ALA A 24 35.61 6.51 -6.83
N LEU A 25 35.95 6.81 -8.09
CA LEU A 25 35.02 7.29 -9.10
C LEU A 25 33.94 6.25 -9.42
N ILE A 26 34.33 4.99 -9.63
CA ILE A 26 33.37 3.90 -9.90
C ILE A 26 32.46 3.71 -8.69
N ILE A 27 32.98 3.68 -7.46
CA ILE A 27 32.18 3.58 -6.24
C ILE A 27 31.17 4.73 -6.19
N GLY A 28 31.60 5.98 -6.41
CA GLY A 28 30.72 7.15 -6.45
C GLY A 28 29.58 7.02 -7.46
N ILE A 29 29.87 6.60 -8.68
CA ILE A 29 28.86 6.41 -9.73
C ILE A 29 27.93 5.24 -9.37
N THR A 30 28.46 4.12 -8.87
CA THR A 30 27.62 2.97 -8.47
C THR A 30 26.67 3.32 -7.33
N LEU A 31 27.10 4.13 -6.35
CA LEU A 31 26.25 4.58 -5.25
C LEU A 31 25.07 5.42 -5.75
N THR A 32 25.25 6.25 -6.78
CA THR A 32 24.13 7.03 -7.35
C THR A 32 23.05 6.16 -8.00
N PHE A 33 23.41 5.03 -8.62
CA PHE A 33 22.43 4.14 -9.26
C PHE A 33 21.67 3.28 -8.24
N VAL A 34 22.30 2.90 -7.12
CA VAL A 34 21.67 2.05 -6.09
C VAL A 34 20.49 2.78 -5.42
N VAL A 35 20.62 4.08 -5.13
CA VAL A 35 19.55 4.86 -4.48
C VAL A 35 18.30 4.97 -5.38
N ILE A 36 18.49 5.20 -6.68
CA ILE A 36 17.38 5.36 -7.65
C ILE A 36 16.60 4.04 -7.83
N SER A 37 17.25 2.89 -7.66
CA SER A 37 16.60 1.59 -7.82
C SER A 37 15.65 1.25 -6.67
N PHE A 38 15.99 1.65 -5.44
CA PHE A 38 15.18 1.34 -4.26
C PHE A 38 13.88 2.16 -4.23
N ASP A 39 13.97 3.45 -4.56
CA ASP A 39 12.82 4.37 -4.62
C ASP A 39 11.74 3.86 -5.58
N ARG A 40 12.17 3.41 -6.77
CA ARG A 40 11.27 2.84 -7.80
C ARG A 40 10.55 1.57 -7.35
N ASP A 41 11.22 0.72 -6.58
CA ASP A 41 10.60 -0.52 -6.10
C ASP A 41 9.51 -0.18 -5.07
N VAL A 42 9.78 0.79 -4.19
CA VAL A 42 8.83 1.32 -3.21
C VAL A 42 7.61 1.95 -3.88
N ASP A 43 7.81 2.86 -4.83
CA ASP A 43 6.72 3.56 -5.53
C ASP A 43 5.80 2.57 -6.28
N ASN A 44 6.40 1.54 -6.88
CA ASN A 44 5.66 0.47 -7.56
C ASN A 44 4.82 -0.36 -6.57
N GLU A 45 5.33 -0.63 -5.36
CA GLU A 45 4.54 -1.32 -4.33
C GLU A 45 3.29 -0.53 -3.92
N VAL A 46 3.41 0.80 -3.74
CA VAL A 46 2.26 1.67 -3.45
C VAL A 46 1.28 1.68 -4.60
N GLN A 47 1.77 1.82 -5.83
CA GLN A 47 0.95 1.80 -7.03
C GLN A 47 0.15 0.50 -7.15
N ILE A 48 0.80 -0.64 -6.91
CA ILE A 48 0.17 -1.96 -6.94
C ILE A 48 -0.93 -2.05 -5.87
N GLU A 49 -0.70 -1.54 -4.66
CA GLU A 49 -1.70 -1.56 -3.58
C GLU A 49 -2.89 -0.66 -3.92
N ALA A 50 -2.68 0.55 -4.42
CA ALA A 50 -3.76 1.45 -4.85
C ALA A 50 -4.60 0.85 -5.98
N GLN A 51 -3.95 0.24 -6.99
CA GLN A 51 -4.63 -0.45 -8.08
C GLN A 51 -5.44 -1.65 -7.60
N ARG A 52 -4.87 -2.43 -6.68
CA ARG A 52 -5.56 -3.57 -6.07
C ARG A 52 -6.79 -3.09 -5.31
N PHE A 53 -6.64 -2.09 -4.45
CA PHE A 53 -7.73 -1.53 -3.67
C PHE A 53 -8.86 -1.05 -4.60
N GLY A 54 -8.54 -0.23 -5.60
CA GLY A 54 -9.54 0.26 -6.55
C GLY A 54 -10.26 -0.86 -7.33
N ALA A 55 -9.53 -1.90 -7.73
CA ALA A 55 -10.10 -3.07 -8.39
C ALA A 55 -11.06 -3.86 -7.47
N LEU A 56 -10.71 -4.02 -6.19
CA LEU A 56 -11.54 -4.72 -5.22
C LEU A 56 -12.81 -3.93 -4.89
N VAL A 57 -12.72 -2.60 -4.75
CA VAL A 57 -13.90 -1.74 -4.56
C VAL A 57 -14.83 -1.83 -5.78
N THR A 58 -14.26 -1.80 -6.97
CA THR A 58 -15.03 -1.95 -8.22
C THR A 58 -15.72 -3.32 -8.28
N LEU A 59 -15.02 -4.40 -7.90
CA LEU A 59 -15.58 -5.74 -7.83
C LEU A 59 -16.75 -5.81 -6.84
N ALA A 60 -16.57 -5.34 -5.61
CA ALA A 60 -17.62 -5.35 -4.59
C ALA A 60 -18.84 -4.53 -5.02
N ALA A 61 -18.63 -3.37 -5.66
CA ALA A 61 -19.72 -2.58 -6.22
C ALA A 61 -20.48 -3.32 -7.33
N GLN A 62 -19.77 -4.03 -8.21
CA GLN A 62 -20.39 -4.86 -9.25
C GLN A 62 -21.19 -6.01 -8.64
N GLU A 63 -20.66 -6.68 -7.63
CA GLU A 63 -21.35 -7.77 -6.94
C GLU A 63 -22.61 -7.27 -6.21
N SER A 64 -22.57 -6.09 -5.58
CA SER A 64 -23.77 -5.47 -5.00
C SER A 64 -24.90 -5.35 -6.02
N VAL A 65 -24.58 -4.88 -7.23
CA VAL A 65 -25.56 -4.71 -8.31
C VAL A 65 -26.02 -6.06 -8.85
N LEU A 66 -25.10 -7.00 -9.08
CA LEU A 66 -25.40 -8.30 -9.69
C LEU A 66 -26.25 -9.19 -8.77
N HIS A 67 -25.95 -9.18 -7.47
CA HIS A 67 -26.64 -10.02 -6.49
C HIS A 67 -27.81 -9.31 -5.80
N GLY A 68 -27.95 -7.99 -6.01
CA GLY A 68 -28.98 -7.20 -5.34
C GLY A 68 -28.74 -7.08 -3.84
N THR A 69 -27.49 -7.27 -3.38
CA THR A 69 -27.08 -7.18 -1.98
C THR A 69 -26.34 -5.87 -1.74
N GLU A 70 -26.33 -5.40 -0.50
CA GLU A 70 -25.51 -4.26 -0.11
C GLU A 70 -24.17 -4.74 0.41
N HIS A 71 -23.09 -4.13 -0.06
CA HIS A 71 -21.75 -4.33 0.49
C HIS A 71 -21.32 -3.09 1.25
N ALA A 72 -20.39 -3.27 2.18
CA ALA A 72 -19.71 -2.19 2.85
C ALA A 72 -18.20 -2.44 2.82
N LEU A 73 -17.44 -1.36 2.73
CA LEU A 73 -16.00 -1.36 2.95
C LEU A 73 -15.75 -0.72 4.31
N GLU A 74 -15.18 -1.49 5.22
CA GLU A 74 -14.79 -1.01 6.55
C GLU A 74 -13.28 -0.83 6.62
N PHE A 75 -12.86 0.33 7.11
CA PHE A 75 -11.44 0.66 7.28
C PHE A 75 -11.00 0.45 8.72
N GLY A 76 -9.82 -0.11 8.88
CA GLY A 76 -9.04 -0.04 10.12
C GLY A 76 -7.80 0.83 9.91
N PHE A 77 -7.02 1.00 10.98
CA PHE A 77 -5.79 1.79 10.95
C PHE A 77 -4.77 1.26 9.93
N ASP A 78 -4.58 -0.05 9.85
CA ASP A 78 -3.60 -0.73 8.98
C ASP A 78 -4.25 -1.73 8.02
N SER A 79 -5.57 -1.65 7.84
CA SER A 79 -6.34 -2.70 7.17
C SER A 79 -7.65 -2.20 6.57
N TYR A 80 -8.22 -2.99 5.68
CA TYR A 80 -9.56 -2.80 5.18
C TYR A 80 -10.23 -4.16 4.95
N ARG A 81 -11.56 -4.21 5.09
CA ARG A 81 -12.35 -5.42 4.83
C ARG A 81 -13.67 -5.12 4.18
N PHE A 82 -14.13 -6.04 3.35
CA PHE A 82 -15.45 -5.98 2.76
C PHE A 82 -16.43 -6.78 3.62
N LEU A 83 -17.64 -6.26 3.70
CA LEU A 83 -18.76 -6.83 4.41
C LEU A 83 -19.95 -6.89 3.46
N VAL A 84 -20.83 -7.87 3.65
CA VAL A 84 -22.10 -8.00 2.93
C VAL A 84 -23.25 -7.96 3.95
N LEU A 85 -24.35 -7.30 3.58
CA LEU A 85 -25.55 -7.26 4.39
C LEU A 85 -26.39 -8.51 4.14
N THR A 86 -26.41 -9.43 5.10
CA THR A 86 -27.17 -10.69 5.05
C THR A 86 -28.03 -10.81 6.31
N GLU A 87 -29.32 -11.14 6.15
CA GLU A 87 -30.26 -11.27 7.28
C GLU A 87 -30.25 -10.05 8.21
N ASN A 88 -30.10 -8.85 7.62
CA ASN A 88 -30.06 -7.58 8.34
C ASN A 88 -28.83 -7.42 9.28
N GLN A 89 -27.77 -8.21 9.05
CA GLN A 89 -26.50 -8.16 9.76
C GLN A 89 -25.33 -8.03 8.78
N TRP A 90 -24.34 -7.21 9.14
CA TRP A 90 -23.10 -7.10 8.39
C TRP A 90 -22.19 -8.28 8.71
N GLN A 91 -21.81 -9.03 7.68
CA GLN A 91 -20.99 -10.24 7.83
C GLN A 91 -19.88 -10.22 6.78
N GLN A 92 -18.76 -10.89 7.03
CA GLN A 92 -17.77 -11.10 5.98
C GLN A 92 -18.38 -11.97 4.87
N PRO A 93 -18.16 -11.64 3.58
CA PRO A 93 -18.63 -12.46 2.47
C PRO A 93 -18.13 -13.91 2.62
N ALA A 94 -19.05 -14.86 2.75
CA ALA A 94 -18.71 -16.27 2.82
C ALA A 94 -18.22 -16.75 1.45
N ASP A 95 -17.14 -17.54 1.43
CA ASP A 95 -16.53 -18.12 0.21
C ASP A 95 -15.91 -17.16 -0.81
N ASP A 96 -15.72 -15.88 -0.47
CA ASP A 96 -14.99 -14.95 -1.35
C ASP A 96 -13.53 -14.75 -0.93
N ALA A 97 -12.61 -15.43 -1.62
CA ALA A 97 -11.18 -15.29 -1.41
C ALA A 97 -10.63 -13.90 -1.80
N LEU A 98 -11.36 -13.14 -2.61
CA LEU A 98 -10.97 -11.81 -3.09
C LEU A 98 -11.36 -10.72 -2.10
N LEU A 99 -12.59 -10.75 -1.59
CA LEU A 99 -13.19 -9.75 -0.70
C LEU A 99 -12.94 -9.99 0.81
N ARG A 100 -11.95 -10.83 1.14
CA ARG A 100 -11.46 -11.01 2.51
C ARG A 100 -10.81 -9.75 3.09
N GLU A 101 -10.66 -9.72 4.42
CA GLU A 101 -9.85 -8.72 5.12
C GLU A 101 -8.40 -8.71 4.61
N ARG A 102 -7.86 -7.50 4.46
CA ARG A 102 -6.51 -7.23 3.99
C ARG A 102 -5.82 -6.25 4.92
N LYS A 103 -4.61 -6.62 5.31
CA LYS A 103 -3.66 -5.71 5.96
C LYS A 103 -2.82 -5.03 4.90
N LEU A 104 -2.48 -3.77 5.13
CA LEU A 104 -1.57 -3.03 4.30
C LEU A 104 -0.18 -3.70 4.33
N PRO A 105 0.55 -3.72 3.21
CA PRO A 105 1.95 -4.09 3.20
C PRO A 105 2.78 -3.22 4.15
N ARG A 106 3.93 -3.73 4.60
CA ARG A 106 4.82 -2.96 5.47
C ARG A 106 5.29 -1.70 4.78
N GLY A 107 5.36 -0.61 5.53
CA GLY A 107 5.78 0.70 5.01
C GLY A 107 4.69 1.43 4.23
N ILE A 108 3.56 0.78 3.89
CA ILE A 108 2.43 1.45 3.25
C ILE A 108 1.43 1.91 4.32
N SER A 109 1.07 3.19 4.28
CA SER A 109 -0.01 3.76 5.08
C SER A 109 -1.21 4.15 4.22
N LEU A 110 -2.37 4.27 4.88
CA LEU A 110 -3.64 4.65 4.29
C LEU A 110 -4.18 5.87 5.04
N GLU A 111 -4.49 6.94 4.30
CA GLU A 111 -5.19 8.11 4.82
C GLU A 111 -6.59 8.15 4.18
N LEU A 112 -7.64 8.25 4.99
CA LEU A 112 -9.02 8.26 4.52
C LEU A 112 -9.60 9.67 4.61
N TYR A 113 -10.15 10.17 3.51
CA TYR A 113 -10.88 11.43 3.48
C TYR A 113 -12.36 11.18 3.18
N LEU A 114 -13.22 11.63 4.09
CA LEU A 114 -14.68 11.56 3.98
C LEU A 114 -15.22 12.99 3.92
N GLU A 115 -16.02 13.29 2.89
CA GLU A 115 -16.60 14.63 2.69
C GLU A 115 -15.55 15.78 2.70
N GLY A 116 -14.32 15.48 2.30
CA GLY A 116 -13.20 16.43 2.26
C GLY A 116 -12.47 16.64 3.59
N ALA A 117 -12.80 15.88 4.64
CA ALA A 117 -12.10 15.86 5.92
C ALA A 117 -11.36 14.54 6.12
N GLU A 118 -10.13 14.61 6.64
CA GLU A 118 -9.37 13.43 7.03
C GLU A 118 -10.04 12.74 8.22
N PHE A 119 -10.18 11.41 8.13
CA PHE A 119 -10.69 10.58 9.20
C PHE A 119 -9.54 10.18 10.13
N ASP A 120 -9.64 10.58 11.40
CA ASP A 120 -8.69 10.21 12.43
C ASP A 120 -9.02 8.82 13.01
N PHE A 121 -8.23 7.81 12.65
CA PHE A 121 -8.37 6.45 13.15
C PHE A 121 -8.06 6.30 14.65
N GLU A 122 -7.39 7.28 15.28
CA GLU A 122 -7.10 7.26 16.72
C GLU A 122 -8.28 7.77 17.55
N GLN A 123 -9.22 8.50 16.94
CA GLN A 123 -10.44 8.97 17.61
C GLN A 123 -11.62 8.02 17.30
N PRO A 124 -12.29 7.48 18.32
CA PRO A 124 -13.50 6.71 18.09
C PRO A 124 -14.57 7.62 17.43
N PRO A 125 -15.32 7.13 16.43
CA PRO A 125 -16.33 7.94 15.75
C PRO A 125 -17.37 8.48 16.74
N ASP A 126 -17.72 9.75 16.59
CA ASP A 126 -18.74 10.43 17.39
C ASP A 126 -20.06 9.64 17.35
N GLY A 127 -20.48 9.10 18.49
CA GLY A 127 -21.79 8.44 18.65
C GLY A 127 -21.77 6.93 18.90
N VAL A 128 -20.62 6.27 18.94
CA VAL A 128 -20.53 4.86 19.38
C VAL A 128 -20.36 4.81 20.91
N SER A 129 -21.45 5.06 21.64
CA SER A 129 -21.52 4.68 23.04
C SER A 129 -21.59 3.15 23.11
N SER A 130 -20.47 2.53 23.47
CA SER A 130 -20.36 1.10 23.73
C SER A 130 -21.14 0.75 25.01
N GLU A 131 -22.46 0.65 24.89
CA GLU A 131 -23.35 0.04 25.88
C GLU A 131 -23.68 -1.38 25.42
N GLY A 132 -22.75 -2.31 25.61
CA GLY A 132 -22.98 -3.72 25.31
C GLY A 132 -21.72 -4.55 25.42
N GLU A 133 -21.69 -5.46 26.39
CA GLU A 133 -20.62 -6.43 26.60
C GLU A 133 -20.52 -7.39 25.41
N ALA A 134 -19.69 -7.05 24.43
CA ALA A 134 -19.08 -7.96 23.49
C ALA A 134 -17.73 -7.35 23.09
N GLU A 135 -16.70 -8.18 22.89
CA GLU A 135 -15.40 -7.76 22.34
C GLU A 135 -15.55 -7.35 20.87
N GLU A 136 -16.40 -6.36 20.59
CA GLU A 136 -16.50 -5.73 19.28
C GLU A 136 -15.31 -4.80 19.13
N GLN A 137 -14.34 -5.24 18.33
CA GLN A 137 -13.24 -4.41 17.86
C GLN A 137 -13.81 -3.06 17.40
N PRO A 138 -13.16 -1.93 17.73
CA PRO A 138 -13.64 -0.60 17.35
C PRO A 138 -13.97 -0.60 15.85
N GLN A 139 -15.25 -0.40 15.54
CA GLN A 139 -15.75 -0.43 14.16
C GLN A 139 -15.29 0.87 13.52
N GLY A 140 -14.30 0.78 12.63
CA GLY A 140 -13.87 1.92 11.85
C GLY A 140 -14.96 2.36 10.85
N PRO A 141 -14.71 3.43 10.09
CA PRO A 141 -15.72 4.00 9.22
C PRO A 141 -16.09 3.01 8.12
N ARG A 142 -17.39 2.97 7.79
CA ARG A 142 -17.95 2.14 6.73
C ARG A 142 -18.38 2.99 5.55
N LEU A 143 -17.93 2.61 4.38
CA LEU A 143 -18.43 3.09 3.10
C LEU A 143 -19.41 2.09 2.53
N TYR A 144 -20.54 2.56 2.02
CA TYR A 144 -21.59 1.69 1.51
C TYR A 144 -21.52 1.59 -0.02
N LEU A 145 -21.70 0.36 -0.52
CA LEU A 145 -21.75 -0.01 -1.93
C LEU A 145 -23.14 -0.61 -2.20
N LEU A 146 -24.04 0.20 -2.72
CA LEU A 146 -25.46 -0.12 -2.82
C LEU A 146 -25.76 -0.95 -4.07
N SER A 147 -26.81 -1.76 -3.99
CA SER A 147 -27.30 -2.55 -5.12
C SER A 147 -27.85 -1.70 -6.29
N SER A 148 -28.09 -0.41 -6.06
CA SER A 148 -28.40 0.58 -7.10
C SER A 148 -27.21 0.90 -8.01
N GLY A 149 -25.98 0.53 -7.59
CA GLY A 149 -24.74 0.95 -8.20
C GLY A 149 -24.20 2.27 -7.64
N GLU A 150 -24.90 2.87 -6.69
CA GLU A 150 -24.41 4.04 -5.95
C GLU A 150 -23.40 3.63 -4.88
N MET A 151 -22.43 4.50 -4.59
CA MET A 151 -21.52 4.32 -3.46
C MET A 151 -21.33 5.60 -2.65
N SER A 152 -21.00 5.44 -1.37
CA SER A 152 -20.55 6.55 -0.52
C SER A 152 -19.31 7.22 -1.14
N PRO A 153 -19.28 8.55 -1.33
CA PRO A 153 -18.09 9.24 -1.81
C PRO A 153 -16.92 9.10 -0.84
N PHE A 154 -15.73 8.86 -1.37
CA PHE A 154 -14.51 8.72 -0.58
C PHE A 154 -13.27 9.10 -1.37
N GLU A 155 -12.22 9.50 -0.66
CA GLU A 155 -10.86 9.54 -1.19
C GLU A 155 -9.94 8.79 -0.23
N VAL A 156 -9.13 7.89 -0.77
CA VAL A 156 -8.15 7.11 -0.01
C VAL A 156 -6.77 7.38 -0.59
N VAL A 157 -5.86 7.86 0.23
CA VAL A 157 -4.47 8.13 -0.16
C VAL A 157 -3.59 6.98 0.34
N PHE A 158 -2.84 6.37 -0.58
CA PHE A 158 -1.81 5.40 -0.29
C PHE A 158 -0.43 6.05 -0.46
N ARG A 159 0.45 5.86 0.50
CA ARG A 159 1.86 6.28 0.44
C ARG A 159 2.76 5.23 1.07
N HIS A 160 4.05 5.29 0.73
CA HIS A 160 5.07 4.55 1.48
C HIS A 160 5.83 5.49 2.43
N GLU A 161 6.32 4.97 3.56
CA GLU A 161 7.13 5.73 4.53
C GLU A 161 8.50 6.15 3.97
N ASP A 162 9.12 5.26 3.17
CA ASP A 162 10.41 5.49 2.52
C ASP A 162 10.30 6.08 1.10
N GLY A 163 9.09 6.35 0.61
CA GLY A 163 8.84 6.86 -0.74
C GLY A 163 8.20 8.25 -0.73
N GLU A 164 8.30 8.95 -1.86
CA GLU A 164 7.72 10.30 -2.02
C GLU A 164 6.43 10.29 -2.86
N GLU A 165 6.19 9.24 -3.66
CA GLU A 165 4.97 9.12 -4.46
C GLU A 165 3.75 8.77 -3.61
N ARG A 166 2.61 9.33 -4.00
CA ARG A 166 1.30 9.03 -3.39
C ARG A 166 0.27 8.75 -4.48
N PHE A 167 -0.60 7.80 -4.19
CA PHE A 167 -1.67 7.37 -5.09
C PHE A 167 -3.01 7.59 -4.40
N VAL A 168 -3.91 8.30 -5.07
CA VAL A 168 -5.24 8.64 -4.55
C VAL A 168 -6.28 7.79 -5.27
N VAL A 169 -7.07 7.02 -4.52
CA VAL A 169 -8.21 6.28 -5.03
C VAL A 169 -9.49 6.99 -4.63
N LYS A 170 -10.26 7.42 -5.62
CA LYS A 170 -11.51 8.17 -5.43
C LYS A 170 -12.71 7.33 -5.85
N GLY A 171 -13.71 7.26 -4.98
CA GLY A 171 -15.02 6.71 -5.30
C GLY A 171 -16.08 7.79 -5.23
N GLY A 172 -16.99 7.81 -6.21
CA GLY A 172 -18.09 8.77 -6.25
C GLY A 172 -19.45 8.08 -6.31
N ILE A 173 -20.52 8.84 -6.05
CA ILE A 173 -21.91 8.33 -6.05
C ILE A 173 -22.33 7.59 -7.32
N THR A 174 -21.63 7.77 -8.43
CA THR A 174 -21.88 7.07 -9.69
C THR A 174 -21.41 5.61 -9.70
N GLY A 175 -20.74 5.14 -8.64
CA GLY A 175 -20.15 3.80 -8.58
C GLY A 175 -18.82 3.69 -9.34
N LYS A 176 -18.30 4.79 -9.87
CA LYS A 176 -17.00 4.81 -10.56
C LYS A 176 -15.87 5.00 -9.56
N VAL A 177 -14.83 4.19 -9.71
CA VAL A 177 -13.57 4.31 -8.99
C VAL A 177 -12.49 4.85 -9.93
N GLU A 178 -11.77 5.86 -9.51
CA GLU A 178 -10.67 6.49 -10.24
C GLU A 178 -9.39 6.47 -9.41
N ILE A 179 -8.25 6.37 -10.08
CA ILE A 179 -6.93 6.36 -9.44
C ILE A 179 -6.12 7.48 -10.04
N GLU A 180 -5.62 8.37 -9.18
CA GLU A 180 -4.78 9.50 -9.54
C GLU A 180 -3.39 9.32 -8.89
N HIS A 181 -2.36 9.76 -9.60
CA HIS A 181 -0.99 9.84 -9.10
C HIS A 181 -0.69 11.31 -8.84
N GLU A 182 -0.21 11.65 -7.64
CA GLU A 182 -0.01 13.03 -7.20
C GLU A 182 1.43 13.32 -6.76
#